data_AF-A0A7C3II82-F1
#
_entry.id   AF-A0A7C3II82-F1
#
_cell.length_a   1.000
_cell.length_b   1.000
_cell.length_c   1.000
_cell.angle_alpha   90.00
_cell.angle_beta   90.00
_cell.angle_gamma   90.00
#
_symmetry.space_group_name_H-M   'P 1'
#
loop_
_entity.id
_entity.type
_entity.pdbx_description
1 polymer ?
#
loop_
_entity_poly.entity_id
_entity_poly.type
_entity_poly.pdbx_seq_one_letter_code
_entity_poly.pdbx_strand_id
1 'polypeptide(L)'
;MFLHRNLHRWLAIHIANCFGFDKVSMEERVQWTMQHSDRIVAMTNDPLSDLWWTEADKPFQFLAGCIEWIGYVTDGESYECSLPIMVDGSCNGIQHFAAMLRDEISGRFVNLIPQEKPADLYQQVADAVIAALRADLSTSGQLAKEWLDFGITRKLAKRPTMVLPYGGTQNAVRDHIYEYLTEQVREGGKTMPSWGGVDTSKAVTYLSRVVWDALGSVAVGPRKAMDWLKQAARTVSTEG
;
A
#
# COMPACT_ATOMS: atom_id res chain seq x y z
N MET A 1 -29.80 0.68 -9.17
CA MET A 1 -30.78 0.64 -8.04
C MET A 1 -30.15 0.38 -6.67
N PHE A 2 -28.98 -0.29 -6.53
CA PHE A 2 -28.34 -0.50 -5.21
C PHE A 2 -27.63 0.73 -4.61
N LEU A 3 -27.17 1.68 -5.44
CA LEU A 3 -26.43 2.88 -4.97
C LEU A 3 -27.33 3.90 -4.26
N HIS A 4 -28.60 4.06 -4.68
CA HIS A 4 -29.48 5.08 -4.10
C HIS A 4 -29.79 4.88 -2.61
N ARG A 5 -29.77 3.65 -2.08
CA ARG A 5 -30.10 3.40 -0.67
C ARG A 5 -28.94 3.62 0.30
N ASN A 6 -27.73 3.92 -0.19
CA ASN A 6 -26.54 4.12 0.64
C ASN A 6 -25.54 5.08 -0.03
N LEU A 7 -26.02 6.02 -0.85
CA LEU A 7 -25.16 6.93 -1.60
C LEU A 7 -24.25 7.70 -0.64
N HIS A 8 -24.83 8.27 0.42
CA HIS A 8 -24.12 9.05 1.43
C HIS A 8 -22.94 8.28 2.03
N ARG A 9 -23.15 6.99 2.34
CA ARG A 9 -22.14 6.13 2.96
C ARG A 9 -20.96 5.91 2.04
N TRP A 10 -21.22 5.50 0.80
CA TRP A 10 -20.17 5.18 -0.16
C TRP A 10 -19.45 6.43 -0.67
N LEU A 11 -20.17 7.55 -0.84
CA LEU A 11 -19.57 8.84 -1.18
C LEU A 11 -18.69 9.34 -0.04
N ALA A 12 -19.13 9.22 1.22
CA ALA A 12 -18.31 9.57 2.38
C ALA A 12 -17.03 8.73 2.46
N ILE A 13 -17.13 7.42 2.23
CA ILE A 13 -15.97 6.52 2.17
C ILE A 13 -15.04 6.91 1.01
N HIS A 14 -15.58 7.24 -0.15
CA HIS A 14 -14.80 7.67 -1.31
C HIS A 14 -13.97 8.93 -1.02
N ILE A 15 -14.61 9.95 -0.42
CA ILE A 15 -13.97 11.21 -0.05
C ILE A 15 -12.82 10.95 0.94
N ALA A 16 -13.08 10.20 2.01
CA ALA A 16 -12.04 9.82 2.99
C ALA A 16 -10.88 9.04 2.34
N ASN A 17 -11.17 8.10 1.44
CA ASN A 17 -10.16 7.33 0.71
C ASN A 17 -9.30 8.21 -0.20
N CYS A 18 -9.91 9.17 -0.91
CA CYS A 18 -9.17 10.09 -1.78
C CYS A 18 -8.30 11.06 -0.99
N PHE A 19 -8.68 11.39 0.25
CA PHE A 19 -7.85 12.19 1.15
C PHE A 19 -6.63 11.41 1.68
N GLY A 20 -6.71 10.07 1.74
CA GLY A 20 -5.69 9.20 2.32
C GLY A 20 -6.07 8.60 3.68
N PHE A 21 -7.31 8.82 4.14
CA PHE A 21 -7.83 8.26 5.39
C PHE A 21 -8.41 6.85 5.17
N ASP A 22 -7.55 5.90 4.79
CA ASP A 22 -7.95 4.58 4.26
C ASP A 22 -7.43 3.35 5.05
N LYS A 23 -6.77 3.58 6.20
CA LYS A 23 -6.22 2.52 7.09
C LYS A 23 -7.02 2.32 8.37
N VAL A 24 -8.26 2.78 8.36
CA VAL A 24 -9.24 2.65 9.45
C VAL A 24 -10.47 1.88 8.99
N SER A 25 -11.38 1.57 9.91
CA SER A 25 -12.66 0.91 9.58
C SER A 25 -13.49 1.76 8.61
N MET A 26 -14.40 1.13 7.87
CA MET A 26 -15.30 1.87 6.97
C MET A 26 -16.16 2.90 7.71
N GLU A 27 -16.51 2.62 8.97
CA GLU A 27 -17.31 3.54 9.78
C GLU A 27 -16.51 4.79 10.18
N GLU A 28 -15.25 4.61 10.61
CA GLU A 28 -14.37 5.74 10.90
C GLU A 28 -14.19 6.65 9.68
N ARG A 29 -14.18 6.10 8.45
CA ARG A 29 -14.13 6.89 7.21
C ARG A 29 -15.38 7.73 6.98
N VAL A 30 -16.56 7.15 7.23
CA VAL A 30 -17.82 7.89 7.15
C VAL A 30 -17.81 9.03 8.16
N GLN A 31 -17.46 8.73 9.42
CA GLN A 31 -17.41 9.74 10.48
C GLN A 31 -16.40 10.85 10.18
N TRP A 32 -15.23 10.51 9.61
CA TRP A 32 -14.24 11.50 9.19
C TRP A 32 -14.84 12.49 8.19
N THR A 33 -15.50 12.01 7.13
CA THR A 33 -16.11 12.90 6.13
C THR A 33 -17.23 13.75 6.75
N MET A 34 -18.07 13.16 7.61
CA MET A 34 -19.13 13.90 8.32
C MET A 34 -18.57 15.01 9.20
N GLN A 35 -17.50 14.75 9.95
CA GLN A 35 -16.83 15.73 10.81
C GLN A 35 -16.17 16.87 10.02
N HIS A 36 -15.76 16.60 8.78
CA HIS A 36 -15.17 17.61 7.90
C HIS A 36 -16.19 18.23 6.93
N SER A 37 -17.48 17.88 7.03
CA SER A 37 -18.52 18.31 6.08
C SER A 37 -18.58 19.83 5.89
N ASP A 38 -18.55 20.60 6.98
CA ASP A 38 -18.59 22.07 6.90
C ASP A 38 -17.37 22.64 6.18
N ARG A 39 -16.18 22.09 6.46
CA ARG A 39 -14.95 22.49 5.75
C ARG A 39 -14.99 22.08 4.29
N ILE A 40 -15.49 20.89 3.98
CA ILE A 40 -15.67 20.41 2.61
C ILE A 40 -16.57 21.38 1.83
N VAL A 41 -17.70 21.79 2.40
CA VAL A 41 -18.63 22.74 1.78
C VAL A 41 -17.96 24.11 1.60
N ALA A 42 -17.31 24.64 2.63
CA ALA A 42 -16.63 25.94 2.55
C ALA A 42 -15.50 25.95 1.52
N MET A 43 -14.62 24.95 1.57
CA MET A 43 -13.49 24.79 0.65
C MET A 43 -13.97 24.63 -0.80
N THR A 44 -15.02 23.84 -1.05
CA THR A 44 -15.46 23.57 -2.42
C THR A 44 -16.15 24.77 -3.06
N ASN A 45 -16.76 25.67 -2.28
CA ASN A 45 -17.34 26.92 -2.78
C ASN A 45 -16.26 27.95 -3.20
N ASP A 46 -15.08 27.93 -2.59
CA ASP A 46 -13.93 28.75 -2.97
C ASP A 46 -12.60 27.97 -2.84
N PRO A 47 -12.34 27.02 -3.76
CA PRO A 47 -11.22 26.07 -3.65
C PRO A 47 -9.85 26.71 -3.91
N LEU A 48 -9.80 27.98 -4.31
CA LEU A 48 -8.57 28.75 -4.44
C LEU A 48 -8.21 29.47 -3.13
N SER A 49 -9.19 29.69 -2.24
CA SER A 49 -8.98 30.30 -0.92
C SER A 49 -8.57 29.29 0.16
N ASP A 50 -9.10 28.06 0.11
CA ASP A 50 -8.67 26.94 0.97
C ASP A 50 -8.08 25.82 0.11
N LEU A 51 -6.75 25.71 0.09
CA LEU A 51 -6.02 24.71 -0.68
C LEU A 51 -5.97 23.34 -0.01
N TRP A 52 -6.74 23.08 1.05
CA TRP A 52 -6.75 21.81 1.77
C TRP A 52 -6.94 20.59 0.88
N TRP A 53 -7.74 20.70 -0.18
CA TRP A 53 -7.95 19.61 -1.14
C TRP A 53 -6.66 19.20 -1.87
N THR A 54 -5.66 20.08 -1.95
CA THR A 54 -4.34 19.79 -2.56
C THR A 54 -3.45 18.91 -1.67
N GLU A 55 -3.77 18.80 -0.38
CA GLU A 55 -3.04 17.96 0.58
C GLU A 55 -3.48 16.48 0.53
N ALA A 56 -4.60 16.19 -0.13
CA ALA A 56 -5.12 14.84 -0.30
C ALA A 56 -4.17 13.94 -1.11
N ASP A 57 -4.18 12.64 -0.82
CA ASP A 57 -3.45 11.64 -1.64
C ASP A 57 -3.87 11.66 -3.13
N LYS A 58 -5.13 12.01 -3.41
CA LYS A 58 -5.70 12.13 -4.77
C LYS A 58 -6.45 13.46 -4.92
N PRO A 59 -5.77 14.60 -5.07
CA PRO A 59 -6.36 15.93 -4.94
C PRO A 59 -7.62 16.18 -5.78
N PHE A 60 -7.52 15.95 -7.08
CA PHE A 60 -8.65 16.20 -7.99
C PHE A 60 -9.81 15.23 -7.81
N GLN A 61 -9.54 13.97 -7.42
CA GLN A 61 -10.61 13.01 -7.11
C GLN A 61 -11.29 13.34 -5.79
N PHE A 62 -10.52 13.81 -4.80
CA PHE A 62 -11.05 14.33 -3.54
C PHE A 62 -11.96 15.54 -3.80
N LEU A 63 -11.50 16.52 -4.58
CA LEU A 63 -12.29 17.70 -4.94
C LEU A 63 -13.57 17.32 -5.70
N ALA A 64 -13.50 16.39 -6.65
CA ALA A 64 -14.68 15.89 -7.35
C ALA A 64 -15.70 15.24 -6.38
N GLY A 65 -15.23 14.44 -5.43
CA GLY A 65 -16.07 13.89 -4.35
C GLY A 65 -16.69 14.97 -3.48
N CYS A 66 -15.95 16.03 -3.17
CA CYS A 66 -16.44 17.16 -2.37
C CYS A 66 -17.55 17.95 -3.08
N ILE A 67 -17.47 18.11 -4.40
CA ILE A 67 -18.53 18.74 -5.21
C ILE A 67 -19.83 17.93 -5.12
N GLU A 68 -19.76 16.61 -5.27
CA GLU A 68 -20.92 15.72 -5.12
C GLU A 68 -21.46 15.71 -3.69
N TRP A 69 -20.58 15.90 -2.69
CA TRP A 69 -20.97 16.00 -1.29
C TRP A 69 -21.86 17.22 -1.02
N ILE A 70 -21.57 18.37 -1.65
CA ILE A 70 -22.45 19.55 -1.56
C ILE A 70 -23.85 19.23 -2.06
N GLY A 71 -23.96 18.55 -3.20
CA GLY A 71 -25.24 18.13 -3.76
C GLY A 71 -26.02 17.24 -2.78
N TYR A 72 -25.35 16.25 -2.20
CA TYR A 72 -25.94 15.40 -1.16
C TYR A 72 -26.35 16.19 0.10
N VAL A 73 -25.53 17.12 0.59
CA VAL A 73 -25.87 17.94 1.77
C VAL A 73 -27.10 18.83 1.51
N THR A 74 -27.29 19.27 0.27
CA THR A 74 -28.41 20.14 -0.13
C THR A 74 -29.71 19.35 -0.33
N ASP A 75 -29.65 18.27 -1.10
CA ASP A 75 -30.85 17.55 -1.57
C ASP A 75 -31.08 16.21 -0.82
N GLY A 76 -30.16 15.82 0.06
CA GLY A 76 -30.22 14.58 0.83
C GLY A 76 -30.26 13.34 -0.07
N GLU A 77 -31.07 12.36 0.33
CA GLU A 77 -31.26 11.10 -0.42
C GLU A 77 -31.91 11.30 -1.80
N SER A 78 -32.42 12.50 -2.12
CA SER A 78 -32.94 12.82 -3.45
C SER A 78 -31.87 13.24 -4.46
N TYR A 79 -30.63 13.49 -4.00
CA TYR A 79 -29.52 13.85 -4.86
C TYR A 79 -29.12 12.70 -5.81
N GLU A 80 -29.05 13.00 -7.10
CA GLU A 80 -28.58 12.06 -8.13
C GLU A 80 -27.08 12.23 -8.39
N CYS A 81 -26.26 11.47 -7.66
CA CYS A 81 -24.81 11.44 -7.87
C CYS A 81 -24.44 10.51 -9.03
N SER A 82 -23.55 10.99 -9.91
CA SER A 82 -23.01 10.21 -11.05
C SER A 82 -21.52 9.90 -10.94
N LEU A 83 -20.87 10.34 -9.86
CA LEU A 83 -19.44 10.15 -9.65
C LEU A 83 -19.10 8.65 -9.48
N PRO A 84 -18.14 8.11 -10.25
CA PRO A 84 -17.68 6.73 -10.07
C PRO A 84 -17.00 6.54 -8.72
N ILE A 85 -17.60 5.71 -7.86
CA ILE A 85 -17.00 5.32 -6.58
C ILE A 85 -16.08 4.13 -6.78
N MET A 86 -14.78 4.35 -6.61
CA MET A 86 -13.75 3.32 -6.75
C MET A 86 -13.67 2.40 -5.53
N VAL A 87 -13.69 1.09 -5.78
CA VAL A 87 -13.43 0.04 -4.78
C VAL A 87 -12.30 -0.83 -5.31
N ASP A 88 -11.17 -0.85 -4.61
CA ASP A 88 -9.97 -1.58 -5.01
C ASP A 88 -9.57 -2.61 -3.95
N GLY A 89 -8.94 -3.69 -4.38
CA GLY A 89 -8.36 -4.69 -3.51
C GLY A 89 -7.06 -4.22 -2.88
N SER A 90 -6.66 -4.82 -1.77
CA SER A 90 -5.42 -4.43 -1.07
C SER A 90 -4.17 -4.83 -1.85
N CYS A 91 -4.17 -6.04 -2.42
CA CYS A 91 -3.12 -6.58 -3.28
C CYS A 91 -3.69 -7.75 -4.10
N ASN A 92 -4.28 -7.44 -5.25
CA ASN A 92 -5.09 -8.37 -6.05
C ASN A 92 -4.38 -9.70 -6.34
N GLY A 93 -3.10 -9.66 -6.73
CA GLY A 93 -2.34 -10.87 -7.03
C GLY A 93 -2.23 -11.83 -5.83
N ILE A 94 -1.90 -11.30 -4.65
CA ILE A 94 -1.83 -12.10 -3.42
C ILE A 94 -3.22 -12.54 -2.96
N GLN A 95 -4.26 -11.72 -3.16
CA GLN A 95 -5.65 -12.10 -2.88
C GLN A 95 -6.07 -13.32 -3.70
N HIS A 96 -5.78 -13.34 -5.00
CA HIS A 96 -6.09 -14.49 -5.85
C HIS A 96 -5.34 -15.74 -5.40
N PHE A 97 -4.04 -15.65 -5.13
CA PHE A 97 -3.27 -16.81 -4.65
C PHE A 97 -3.76 -17.33 -3.29
N ALA A 98 -4.03 -16.43 -2.35
CA ALA A 98 -4.55 -16.80 -1.03
C ALA A 98 -5.92 -17.49 -1.15
N ALA A 99 -6.80 -16.99 -2.01
CA ALA A 99 -8.11 -17.60 -2.26
C ALA A 99 -7.99 -18.98 -2.91
N MET A 100 -7.16 -19.14 -3.95
CA MET A 100 -6.95 -20.42 -4.64
C MET A 100 -6.41 -21.51 -3.71
N LEU A 101 -5.50 -21.14 -2.81
CA LEU A 101 -4.87 -22.07 -1.87
C LEU A 101 -5.64 -22.19 -0.55
N ARG A 102 -6.68 -21.39 -0.33
CA ARG A 102 -7.35 -21.22 0.97
C ARG A 102 -6.34 -20.90 2.09
N ASP A 103 -5.33 -20.09 1.78
CA ASP A 103 -4.31 -19.65 2.72
C ASP A 103 -4.88 -18.57 3.65
N GLU A 104 -5.27 -18.98 4.85
CA GLU A 104 -5.86 -18.10 5.86
C GLU A 104 -4.88 -16.99 6.30
N ILE A 105 -3.59 -17.30 6.40
CA ILE A 105 -2.57 -16.36 6.89
C ILE A 105 -2.39 -15.24 5.87
N SER A 106 -2.10 -15.59 4.60
CA SER A 106 -1.97 -14.60 3.53
C SER A 106 -3.30 -13.86 3.34
N GLY A 107 -4.42 -14.58 3.36
CA GLY A 107 -5.77 -14.02 3.21
C GLY A 107 -6.10 -12.96 4.25
N ARG A 108 -5.64 -13.13 5.50
CA ARG A 108 -5.77 -12.13 6.56
C ARG A 108 -5.00 -10.84 6.22
N PHE A 109 -3.76 -10.94 5.75
CA PHE A 109 -2.93 -9.79 5.41
C PHE A 109 -3.46 -8.98 4.21
N VAL A 110 -4.24 -9.61 3.33
CA VAL A 110 -4.87 -8.97 2.18
C VAL A 110 -6.39 -8.84 2.29
N ASN A 111 -6.91 -8.84 3.53
CA ASN A 111 -8.29 -8.48 3.82
C ASN A 111 -9.37 -9.39 3.19
N LEU A 112 -9.06 -10.66 2.93
CA LEU A 112 -10.05 -11.67 2.53
C LEU A 112 -10.84 -12.23 3.73
N ILE A 113 -10.32 -12.03 4.92
CA ILE A 113 -10.96 -12.45 6.17
C ILE A 113 -11.54 -11.20 6.84
N PRO A 114 -12.80 -11.23 7.32
CA PRO A 114 -13.40 -10.13 8.06
C PRO A 114 -12.57 -9.74 9.28
N GLN A 115 -12.29 -8.44 9.41
CA GLN A 115 -11.49 -7.85 10.48
C GLN A 115 -12.05 -6.47 10.82
N GLU A 116 -11.83 -6.02 12.06
CA GLU A 116 -12.29 -4.71 12.53
C GLU A 116 -11.60 -3.56 11.77
N LYS A 117 -10.29 -3.71 11.52
CA LYS A 117 -9.47 -2.76 10.76
C LYS A 117 -8.83 -3.45 9.57
N PRO A 118 -8.63 -2.73 8.45
CA PRO A 118 -7.94 -3.28 7.30
C PRO A 118 -6.49 -3.60 7.67
N ALA A 119 -6.04 -4.81 7.35
CA ALA A 119 -4.64 -5.18 7.40
C ALA A 119 -3.84 -4.37 6.35
N ASP A 120 -2.62 -4.00 6.72
CA ASP A 120 -1.66 -3.35 5.83
C ASP A 120 -0.49 -4.28 5.54
N LEU A 121 -0.65 -5.13 4.52
CA LEU A 121 0.39 -6.07 4.08
C LEU A 121 1.77 -5.41 3.93
N TYR A 122 1.82 -4.18 3.40
CA TYR A 122 3.09 -3.49 3.15
C TYR A 122 3.77 -3.07 4.45
N GLN A 123 2.99 -2.64 5.44
CA GLN A 123 3.51 -2.37 6.78
C GLN A 123 4.01 -3.67 7.44
N GLN A 124 3.26 -4.76 7.33
CA GLN A 124 3.67 -6.07 7.88
C GLN A 124 5.01 -6.54 7.29
N VAL A 125 5.22 -6.36 5.98
CA VAL A 125 6.52 -6.66 5.34
C VAL A 125 7.62 -5.73 5.87
N ALA A 126 7.35 -4.43 6.01
CA ALA A 126 8.32 -3.49 6.57
C ALA A 126 8.72 -3.86 8.01
N ASP A 127 7.75 -4.25 8.84
CA ASP A 127 7.98 -4.68 10.23
C ASP A 127 8.80 -5.97 10.29
N ALA A 128 8.51 -6.93 9.40
CA ALA A 128 9.30 -8.16 9.26
C ALA A 128 10.76 -7.88 8.84
N VAL A 129 10.98 -6.92 7.95
CA VAL A 129 12.33 -6.47 7.55
C VAL A 129 13.05 -5.83 8.73
N ILE A 130 12.38 -4.95 9.49
CA ILE A 130 12.96 -4.32 10.69
C ILE A 130 13.35 -5.39 11.72
N ALA A 131 12.49 -6.38 11.96
CA ALA A 131 12.78 -7.48 12.87
C ALA A 131 14.00 -8.30 12.41
N ALA A 132 14.09 -8.62 11.13
CA ALA A 132 15.23 -9.33 10.55
C ALA A 132 16.54 -8.51 10.65
N LEU A 133 16.51 -7.22 10.34
CA LEU A 133 17.66 -6.33 10.50
C LEU A 133 18.12 -6.24 11.96
N ARG A 134 17.20 -6.19 12.91
CA ARG A 134 17.53 -6.19 14.35
C ARG A 134 18.22 -7.50 14.77
N ALA A 135 17.76 -8.64 14.25
CA ALA A 135 18.40 -9.93 14.49
C ALA A 135 19.81 -10.00 13.87
N ASP A 136 20.01 -9.37 12.71
CA ASP A 136 21.30 -9.32 12.01
C ASP A 136 22.30 -8.32 12.61
N LEU A 137 21.95 -7.56 13.66
CA LEU A 137 22.88 -6.66 14.34
C LEU A 137 24.10 -7.40 14.92
N SER A 138 23.98 -8.67 15.30
CA SER A 138 25.12 -9.45 15.80
C SER A 138 26.06 -9.98 14.71
N THR A 139 25.59 -10.10 13.46
CA THR A 139 26.32 -10.74 12.35
C THR A 139 26.73 -9.74 11.27
N SER A 140 25.80 -8.89 10.84
CA SER A 140 25.98 -7.87 9.79
C SER A 140 26.08 -6.45 10.37
N GLY A 141 25.98 -6.32 11.70
CA GLY A 141 26.32 -5.16 12.54
C GLY A 141 26.10 -3.81 11.89
N GLN A 142 27.17 -3.29 11.28
CA GLN A 142 27.18 -1.93 10.73
C GLN A 142 26.17 -1.74 9.58
N LEU A 143 26.06 -2.70 8.66
CA LEU A 143 25.12 -2.61 7.54
C LEU A 143 23.66 -2.67 8.00
N ALA A 144 23.37 -3.57 8.94
CA ALA A 144 22.03 -3.71 9.50
C ALA A 144 21.61 -2.45 10.26
N LYS A 145 22.53 -1.89 11.06
CA LYS A 145 22.33 -0.65 11.80
C LYS A 145 22.08 0.52 10.88
N GLU A 146 22.88 0.72 9.84
CA GLU A 146 22.70 1.87 8.94
C GLU A 146 21.40 1.81 8.13
N TRP A 147 20.92 0.61 7.79
CA TRP A 147 19.59 0.48 7.19
C TRP A 147 18.46 0.79 8.18
N LEU A 148 18.62 0.43 9.45
CA LEU A 148 17.68 0.81 10.51
C LEU A 148 17.69 2.33 10.73
N ASP A 149 18.87 2.95 10.77
CA ASP A 149 19.06 4.39 10.94
C ASP A 149 18.54 5.18 9.72
N PHE A 150 18.73 4.65 8.50
CA PHE A 150 18.13 5.20 7.28
C PHE A 150 16.60 5.14 7.32
N GLY A 151 16.05 4.13 8.00
CA GLY A 151 14.62 3.95 8.23
C GLY A 151 13.95 3.10 7.14
N ILE A 152 13.45 1.95 7.56
CA ILE A 152 12.61 1.07 6.74
C ILE A 152 11.16 1.52 6.85
N THR A 153 10.52 1.80 5.71
CA THR A 153 9.17 2.32 5.67
C THR A 153 8.24 1.40 4.88
N ARG A 154 6.93 1.56 5.11
CA ARG A 154 5.89 1.01 4.25
C ARG A 154 6.13 1.30 2.76
N LYS A 155 6.59 2.52 2.43
CA LYS A 155 6.87 2.94 1.04
C LYS A 155 7.97 2.08 0.40
N LEU A 156 9.04 1.78 1.15
CA LEU A 156 10.11 0.88 0.70
C LEU A 156 9.59 -0.54 0.43
N ALA A 157 8.77 -1.08 1.33
CA ALA A 157 8.25 -2.45 1.20
C ALA A 157 7.14 -2.59 0.13
N LYS A 158 6.39 -1.51 -0.15
CA LYS A 158 5.21 -1.53 -1.03
C LYS A 158 5.51 -2.08 -2.42
N ARG A 159 6.46 -1.47 -3.14
CA ARG A 159 6.73 -1.82 -4.54
C ARG A 159 7.26 -3.26 -4.70
N PRO A 160 8.25 -3.73 -3.91
CA PRO A 160 8.65 -5.14 -3.88
C PRO A 160 7.49 -6.12 -3.64
N THR A 161 6.59 -5.78 -2.72
CA THR A 161 5.42 -6.62 -2.40
C THR A 161 4.43 -6.69 -3.56
N MET A 162 4.15 -5.55 -4.21
CA MET A 162 3.20 -5.46 -5.31
C MET A 162 3.65 -6.25 -6.55
N VAL A 163 4.95 -6.28 -6.84
CA VAL A 163 5.47 -6.95 -8.04
C VAL A 163 5.66 -8.46 -7.85
N LEU A 164 5.65 -8.95 -6.61
CA LEU A 164 5.81 -10.37 -6.29
C LEU A 164 4.87 -11.27 -7.12
N PRO A 165 3.53 -11.10 -7.09
CA PRO A 165 2.62 -11.97 -7.85
C PRO A 165 2.78 -11.88 -9.37
N TYR A 166 3.47 -10.86 -9.88
CA TYR A 166 3.74 -10.66 -11.31
C TYR A 166 5.11 -11.19 -11.75
N GLY A 167 5.71 -12.09 -10.95
CA GLY A 167 7.01 -12.68 -11.27
C GLY A 167 8.21 -11.86 -10.79
N GLY A 168 7.99 -10.90 -9.87
CA GLY A 168 9.06 -10.18 -9.20
C GLY A 168 10.13 -11.12 -8.63
N THR A 169 11.39 -10.76 -8.81
CA THR A 169 12.56 -11.52 -8.34
C THR A 169 13.34 -10.71 -7.32
N GLN A 170 14.27 -11.35 -6.59
CA GLN A 170 15.18 -10.62 -5.70
C GLN A 170 15.96 -9.51 -6.43
N ASN A 171 16.29 -9.71 -7.71
CA ASN A 171 16.92 -8.66 -8.53
C ASN A 171 15.99 -7.46 -8.73
N ALA A 172 14.71 -7.69 -9.03
CA ALA A 172 13.73 -6.61 -9.10
C ALA A 172 13.56 -5.89 -7.74
N VAL A 173 13.59 -6.63 -6.64
CA VAL A 173 13.57 -6.05 -5.28
C VAL A 173 14.79 -5.16 -5.05
N ARG A 174 15.99 -5.62 -5.44
CA ARG A 174 17.23 -4.83 -5.35
C ARG A 174 17.11 -3.53 -6.14
N ASP A 175 16.60 -3.59 -7.36
CA ASP A 175 16.45 -2.42 -8.22
C ASP A 175 15.44 -1.41 -7.62
N HIS A 176 14.32 -1.88 -7.07
CA HIS A 176 13.35 -1.03 -6.37
C HIS A 176 13.90 -0.40 -5.08
N ILE A 177 14.74 -1.11 -4.33
CA ILE A 177 15.41 -0.54 -3.15
C ILE A 177 16.39 0.56 -3.58
N TYR A 178 17.14 0.34 -4.66
CA TYR A 178 18.08 1.34 -5.18
C TYR A 178 17.35 2.60 -5.66
N GLU A 179 16.26 2.44 -6.40
CA GLU A 179 15.38 3.53 -6.83
C GLU A 179 14.85 4.31 -5.62
N TYR A 180 14.28 3.61 -4.63
CA TYR A 180 13.76 4.23 -3.40
C TYR A 180 14.85 5.00 -2.65
N LEU A 181 16.03 4.40 -2.46
CA LEU A 181 17.16 5.04 -1.81
C LEU A 181 17.55 6.34 -2.53
N THR A 182 17.62 6.29 -3.85
CA THR A 182 17.98 7.45 -4.69
C THR A 182 16.94 8.55 -4.60
N GLU A 183 15.64 8.21 -4.66
CA GLU A 183 14.53 9.16 -4.47
C GLU A 183 14.59 9.83 -3.09
N GLN A 184 14.80 9.07 -2.02
CA GLN A 184 14.87 9.62 -0.67
C GLN A 184 16.07 10.53 -0.44
N VAL A 185 17.19 10.27 -1.15
CA VAL A 185 18.38 11.13 -1.08
C VAL A 185 18.23 12.41 -1.91
N ARG A 186 17.58 12.32 -3.08
CA ARG A 186 17.39 13.49 -3.97
C ARG A 186 16.26 14.40 -3.52
N GLU A 187 15.13 13.82 -3.14
CA GLU A 187 13.86 14.53 -2.91
C GLU A 187 13.40 14.43 -1.46
N GLY A 188 13.76 13.35 -0.76
CA GLY A 188 13.35 13.10 0.63
C GLY A 188 14.24 13.76 1.69
N GLY A 189 15.27 14.52 1.30
CA GLY A 189 16.18 15.21 2.21
C GLY A 189 17.08 14.30 3.05
N LYS A 190 17.15 12.99 2.76
CA LYS A 190 18.03 12.06 3.47
C LYS A 190 19.45 12.12 2.93
N THR A 191 20.43 11.92 3.80
CA THR A 191 21.82 11.75 3.38
C THR A 191 22.08 10.29 3.02
N MET A 192 22.89 10.05 1.98
CA MET A 192 23.37 8.71 1.65
C MET A 192 24.20 8.16 2.83
N PRO A 193 23.83 7.02 3.42
CA PRO A 193 24.64 6.38 4.46
C PRO A 193 26.02 5.97 3.92
N SER A 194 27.01 5.86 4.82
CA SER A 194 28.37 5.45 4.45
C SER A 194 28.49 3.94 4.25
N TRP A 195 27.48 3.18 4.67
CA TRP A 195 27.38 1.74 4.68
C TRP A 195 28.58 1.06 5.36
N GLY A 196 29.16 1.69 6.39
CA GLY A 196 30.38 1.22 7.02
C GLY A 196 31.59 1.16 6.06
N GLY A 197 31.56 1.96 4.99
CA GLY A 197 32.59 1.99 3.95
C GLY A 197 32.40 0.98 2.83
N VAL A 198 31.29 0.23 2.77
CA VAL A 198 31.00 -0.64 1.61
C VAL A 198 30.26 0.09 0.51
N ASP A 199 30.37 -0.41 -0.72
CA ASP A 199 29.66 0.13 -1.87
C ASP A 199 28.13 0.07 -1.67
N THR A 200 27.42 1.13 -2.06
CA THR A 200 25.95 1.20 -2.02
C THR A 200 25.29 -0.02 -2.70
N SER A 201 25.88 -0.51 -3.79
CA SER A 201 25.38 -1.73 -4.47
C SER A 201 25.38 -2.96 -3.56
N LYS A 202 26.40 -3.13 -2.72
CA LYS A 202 26.48 -4.22 -1.74
C LYS A 202 25.48 -4.02 -0.61
N ALA A 203 25.33 -2.78 -0.11
CA ALA A 203 24.35 -2.45 0.92
C ALA A 203 22.91 -2.71 0.45
N VAL A 204 22.59 -2.34 -0.78
CA VAL A 204 21.28 -2.60 -1.41
C VAL A 204 21.07 -4.08 -1.68
N THR A 205 22.11 -4.82 -2.09
CA THR A 205 22.03 -6.28 -2.28
C THR A 205 21.81 -7.01 -0.96
N TYR A 206 22.42 -6.54 0.13
CA TYR A 206 22.14 -7.04 1.47
C TYR A 206 20.67 -6.84 1.84
N LEU A 207 20.16 -5.60 1.73
CA LEU A 207 18.77 -5.33 2.07
C LEU A 207 17.79 -6.09 1.15
N SER A 208 18.12 -6.27 -0.13
CA SER A 208 17.26 -7.00 -1.06
C SER A 208 17.06 -8.44 -0.65
N ARG A 209 18.09 -9.10 -0.09
CA ARG A 209 17.97 -10.44 0.50
C ARG A 209 17.02 -10.42 1.69
N VAL A 210 17.22 -9.50 2.62
CA VAL A 210 16.38 -9.38 3.83
C VAL A 210 14.91 -9.13 3.47
N VAL A 211 14.65 -8.22 2.52
CA VAL A 211 13.28 -7.93 2.03
C VAL A 211 12.69 -9.14 1.31
N TRP A 212 13.47 -9.86 0.51
CA TRP A 212 13.02 -11.05 -0.21
C TRP A 212 12.64 -12.20 0.72
N ASP A 213 13.39 -12.38 1.80
CA ASP A 213 13.11 -13.40 2.82
C ASP A 213 11.88 -13.02 3.64
N ALA A 214 11.76 -11.74 4.04
CA ALA A 214 10.57 -11.21 4.72
C ALA A 214 9.30 -11.41 3.87
N LEU A 215 9.34 -11.08 2.57
CA LEU A 215 8.24 -11.35 1.63
C LEU A 215 7.86 -12.84 1.60
N GLY A 216 8.85 -13.73 1.61
CA GLY A 216 8.63 -15.17 1.66
C GLY A 216 7.91 -15.65 2.92
N SER A 217 8.17 -15.00 4.06
CA SER A 217 7.54 -15.32 5.34
C SER A 217 6.09 -14.82 5.45
N VAL A 218 5.76 -13.71 4.77
CA VAL A 218 4.42 -13.10 4.81
C VAL A 218 3.49 -13.68 3.75
N ALA A 219 4.01 -14.02 2.57
CA ALA A 219 3.25 -14.53 1.42
C ALA A 219 3.58 -16.00 1.09
N VAL A 220 3.55 -16.87 2.10
CA VAL A 220 3.98 -18.28 2.01
C VAL A 220 3.18 -19.05 0.96
N GLY A 221 1.85 -19.03 1.03
CA GLY A 221 0.98 -19.69 0.05
C GLY A 221 1.22 -19.17 -1.37
N PRO A 222 1.09 -17.85 -1.62
CA PRO A 222 1.39 -17.25 -2.91
C PRO A 222 2.72 -17.68 -3.52
N ARG A 223 3.80 -17.70 -2.72
CA ARG A 223 5.11 -18.12 -3.21
C ARG A 223 5.14 -19.59 -3.63
N LYS A 224 4.52 -20.49 -2.87
CA LYS A 224 4.38 -21.91 -3.25
C LYS A 224 3.60 -22.10 -4.55
N ALA A 225 2.49 -21.37 -4.75
CA ALA A 225 1.74 -21.43 -6.00
C ALA A 225 2.55 -20.91 -7.19
N MET A 226 3.27 -19.80 -7.01
CA MET A 226 4.15 -19.27 -8.05
C MET A 226 5.27 -20.24 -8.43
N ASP A 227 5.89 -20.90 -7.45
CA ASP A 227 6.95 -21.87 -7.70
C ASP A 227 6.43 -23.10 -8.44
N TRP A 228 5.24 -23.60 -8.08
CA TRP A 228 4.58 -24.69 -8.81
C TRP A 228 4.27 -24.30 -10.26
N LEU A 229 3.70 -23.11 -10.50
CA LEU A 229 3.41 -22.61 -11.85
C LEU A 229 4.68 -22.49 -12.71
N LYS A 230 5.78 -21.99 -12.12
CA LYS A 230 7.08 -21.91 -12.81
C LYS A 230 7.64 -23.29 -13.14
N GLN A 231 7.49 -24.25 -12.24
CA GLN A 231 7.95 -25.62 -12.48
C GLN A 231 7.16 -26.28 -13.62
N ALA A 232 5.83 -26.16 -13.59
CA ALA A 232 4.97 -26.70 -14.65
C ALA A 232 5.31 -26.09 -16.03
N ALA A 233 5.46 -24.77 -16.10
CA ALA A 233 5.84 -24.08 -17.33
C ALA A 233 7.22 -24.52 -17.87
N ARG A 234 8.20 -24.74 -16.97
CA ARG A 234 9.53 -25.24 -17.36
C ARG A 234 9.44 -26.64 -17.96
N THR A 235 8.72 -27.55 -17.33
CA THR A 235 8.55 -28.92 -17.84
C THR A 235 7.96 -28.93 -19.25
N VAL A 236 6.88 -28.17 -19.47
CA VAL A 236 6.24 -28.07 -20.79
C VAL A 236 7.18 -27.44 -21.82
N SER A 237 7.92 -26.39 -21.45
CA SER A 237 8.85 -25.73 -22.37
C SER A 237 10.09 -26.55 -22.73
N THR A 238 10.46 -27.56 -21.92
CA THR A 238 11.58 -28.45 -22.23
C THR A 238 11.18 -29.63 -23.13
N GLU A 239 9.88 -29.90 -23.27
CA GLU A 239 9.33 -30.99 -24.08
C GLU A 239 8.90 -30.53 -25.50
N GLY A 240 8.92 -29.23 -25.79
CA GLY A 240 8.64 -28.63 -27.11
C GLY A 240 9.86 -28.01 -27.75
#